data_AF-A0A9P9D031-F1
#
_entry.id   AF-A0A9P9D031-F1
#
_cell.length_a   1.000
_cell.length_b   1.000
_cell.length_c   1.000
_cell.angle_alpha   90.00
_cell.angle_beta   90.00
_cell.angle_gamma   90.00
#
_symmetry.space_group_name_H-M   'P 1'
#
loop_
_entity.id
_entity.type
_entity.pdbx_description
1 polymer ?
#
loop_
_entity_poly.entity_id
_entity_poly.type
_entity_poly.pdbx_seq_one_letter_code
_entity_poly.pdbx_strand_id
1 'polypeptide(L)'
;MKFKRVTATTWTPQFSIFAYLTGCPSMWQSTGKLRPSPFNFERRRSGCIVRGVTGANILICKGAFDEVLALCSSMRAGGQTVQFDERSRQVLAQQVHKLNTEGYRVLLVAMKPLAKIDLDDEDDLKGLESHMVLDGMISFVDPPKDDAAQSITQLKALGVEVKILTGDTLAVALNVCRSLELLSQDEAAESEVQSITGPNLAQLEATDEFDQVVKSCKVFAKLTPNQKGMVVASLRKASHCVGMLGDGINDCIALRGSDVGISVDSGAGVAKDCADLVLTEKGLDIIVDSVTVGRVTHGNTIEYIKMVASSNFGNVFR
;
A
#
# COMPACT_ATOMS: atom_id res chain seq x y z
N MET A 1 -0.25 -1.79 11.47
CA MET A 1 -0.98 -0.50 11.33
C MET A 1 -2.13 -0.38 12.34
N LYS A 2 -2.03 0.55 13.30
CA LYS A 2 -3.18 1.02 14.11
C LYS A 2 -3.74 2.28 13.42
N PHE A 3 -4.90 2.17 12.79
CA PHE A 3 -5.57 3.31 12.15
C PHE A 3 -5.96 4.35 13.22
N LYS A 4 -5.50 5.60 13.09
CA LYS A 4 -5.73 6.67 14.08
C LYS A 4 -7.09 7.36 13.96
N ARG A 5 -7.79 7.24 12.83
CA ARG A 5 -9.16 7.77 12.66
C ARG A 5 -9.89 6.96 11.58
N VAL A 6 -10.93 6.24 11.97
CA VAL A 6 -11.83 5.55 11.04
C VAL A 6 -13.16 6.28 11.06
N THR A 7 -13.60 6.78 9.91
CA THR A 7 -14.91 7.41 9.77
C THR A 7 -15.73 6.51 8.85
N ALA A 8 -16.79 5.92 9.39
CA ALA A 8 -17.74 5.17 8.60
C ALA A 8 -18.90 6.10 8.25
N THR A 9 -19.04 6.40 6.97
CA THR A 9 -20.11 7.30 6.49
C THR A 9 -21.18 6.43 5.85
N THR A 10 -22.32 6.30 6.51
CA THR A 10 -23.52 5.69 5.94
C THR A 10 -24.40 6.76 5.31
N TRP A 11 -25.06 6.42 4.20
CA TRP A 11 -25.89 7.33 3.40
C TRP A 11 -27.19 7.81 4.07
N THR A 12 -27.39 7.53 5.36
CA THR A 12 -28.51 8.01 6.18
C THR A 12 -28.04 8.28 7.61
N PRO A 13 -28.67 9.22 8.34
CA PRO A 13 -28.32 9.52 9.74
C PRO A 13 -28.81 8.47 10.76
N GLN A 14 -29.18 7.25 10.34
CA GLN A 14 -29.81 6.26 11.25
C GLN A 14 -29.20 4.86 11.31
N PHE A 15 -28.10 4.57 10.62
CA PHE A 15 -27.39 3.31 10.87
C PHE A 15 -25.88 3.52 10.79
N SER A 16 -25.27 3.80 11.93
CA SER A 16 -23.82 3.75 12.09
C SER A 16 -23.33 2.33 11.80
N ILE A 17 -22.75 2.09 10.61
CA ILE A 17 -21.87 0.92 10.42
C ILE A 17 -20.60 1.24 11.19
N PHE A 18 -20.64 0.93 12.49
CA PHE A 18 -19.57 1.18 13.42
C PHE A 18 -18.30 0.44 12.98
N ALA A 19 -17.25 1.21 12.79
CA ALA A 19 -15.89 0.74 12.79
C ALA A 19 -15.56 0.13 14.16
N TYR A 20 -15.63 -1.19 14.28
CA TYR A 20 -14.97 -1.95 15.34
C TYR A 20 -14.60 -3.35 14.83
N LEU A 21 -13.36 -3.50 14.36
CA LEU A 21 -12.70 -4.81 14.29
C LEU A 21 -12.10 -5.23 15.65
N THR A 22 -12.43 -4.54 16.74
CA THR A 22 -11.98 -4.88 18.11
C THR A 22 -13.09 -4.84 19.16
N GLY A 23 -14.37 -4.73 18.76
CA GLY A 23 -15.49 -4.62 19.69
C GLY A 23 -16.77 -5.04 19.01
N CYS A 24 -17.00 -6.34 18.94
CA CYS A 24 -18.19 -6.95 18.36
C CYS A 24 -19.44 -6.46 19.13
N PRO A 25 -20.47 -5.88 18.47
CA PRO A 25 -21.81 -5.85 19.06
C PRO A 25 -22.20 -7.29 19.38
N SER A 26 -22.70 -7.56 20.58
CA SER A 26 -23.13 -8.88 21.04
C SER A 26 -24.10 -9.61 20.09
N MET A 27 -24.68 -8.90 19.12
CA MET A 27 -25.55 -9.42 18.05
C MET A 27 -24.82 -10.23 16.96
N TRP A 28 -23.52 -10.02 16.74
CA TRP A 28 -22.72 -10.72 15.70
C TRP A 28 -21.73 -11.74 16.27
N GLN A 29 -21.61 -11.85 17.60
CA GLN A 29 -20.80 -12.88 18.23
C GLN A 29 -21.41 -14.30 18.06
N SER A 30 -22.69 -14.41 17.71
CA SER A 30 -23.38 -15.69 17.49
C SER A 30 -23.46 -16.13 16.02
N THR A 31 -23.04 -15.28 15.07
CA THR A 31 -23.09 -15.61 13.65
C THR A 31 -21.83 -16.37 13.25
N GLY A 32 -21.93 -17.70 13.14
CA GLY A 32 -20.82 -18.55 12.72
C GLY A 32 -20.24 -18.10 11.38
N LYS A 33 -18.93 -17.79 11.36
CA LYS A 33 -18.18 -17.55 10.13
C LYS A 33 -18.08 -18.87 9.38
N LEU A 34 -18.77 -18.99 8.26
CA LEU A 34 -18.84 -20.24 7.50
C LEU A 34 -17.60 -20.41 6.63
N ARG A 35 -17.23 -19.38 5.86
CA ARG A 35 -16.14 -19.49 4.90
C ARG A 35 -15.43 -18.14 4.66
N PRO A 36 -14.12 -18.01 4.96
CA PRO A 36 -13.35 -16.83 4.56
C PRO A 36 -12.97 -16.88 3.07
N SER A 37 -13.00 -15.73 2.40
CA SER A 37 -12.32 -15.47 1.13
C SER A 37 -11.14 -14.54 1.43
N PRO A 38 -9.91 -15.07 1.56
CA PRO A 38 -8.73 -14.28 1.91
C PRO A 38 -8.50 -13.13 0.94
N PHE A 39 -7.82 -12.09 1.42
CA PHE A 39 -7.44 -10.97 0.57
C PHE A 39 -6.57 -11.45 -0.58
N ASN A 40 -6.92 -11.05 -1.80
CA ASN A 40 -6.14 -11.33 -3.00
C ASN A 40 -5.59 -10.01 -3.57
N PHE A 41 -4.29 -9.98 -3.86
CA PHE A 41 -3.57 -8.78 -4.28
C PHE A 41 -3.95 -8.30 -5.69
N GLU A 42 -4.34 -9.18 -6.59
CA GLU A 42 -4.79 -8.83 -7.94
C GLU A 42 -6.22 -8.27 -7.90
N ARG A 43 -7.11 -8.92 -7.14
CA ARG A 43 -8.51 -8.51 -6.99
C ARG A 43 -8.72 -7.36 -6.00
N ARG A 44 -7.71 -7.03 -5.19
CA ARG A 44 -7.68 -5.98 -4.15
C ARG A 44 -8.91 -5.95 -3.23
N ARG A 45 -9.41 -7.14 -2.90
CA ARG A 45 -10.59 -7.34 -2.07
C ARG A 45 -10.51 -8.64 -1.29
N SER A 46 -11.32 -8.71 -0.24
CA SER A 46 -11.49 -9.86 0.63
C SER A 46 -12.97 -10.02 0.95
N GLY A 47 -13.40 -11.25 1.20
CA GLY A 47 -14.79 -11.52 1.57
C GLY A 47 -14.93 -12.53 2.69
N CYS A 48 -16.15 -12.65 3.21
CA CYS A 48 -16.52 -13.75 4.07
C CYS A 48 -17.99 -14.09 3.90
N ILE A 49 -18.28 -15.38 3.98
CA ILE A 49 -19.64 -15.88 4.10
C ILE A 49 -19.94 -16.02 5.59
N VAL A 50 -20.96 -15.32 6.03
CA VAL A 50 -21.47 -15.36 7.41
C VAL A 50 -22.90 -15.85 7.40
N ARG A 51 -23.30 -16.57 8.44
CA ARG A 51 -24.71 -16.87 8.67
C ARG A 51 -25.36 -15.66 9.32
N GLY A 52 -26.31 -15.02 8.65
CA GLY A 52 -27.06 -13.90 9.18
C GLY A 52 -27.98 -14.32 10.34
N VAL A 53 -28.49 -13.32 11.07
CA VAL A 53 -29.39 -13.50 12.24
C VAL A 53 -30.69 -14.22 11.88
N THR A 54 -31.14 -14.11 10.63
CA THR A 54 -32.34 -14.79 10.10
C THR A 54 -32.06 -16.23 9.66
N GLY A 55 -30.83 -16.72 9.80
CA GLY A 55 -30.39 -18.04 9.33
C GLY A 55 -30.00 -18.08 7.84
N ALA A 56 -30.20 -17.00 7.09
CA ALA A 56 -29.76 -16.87 5.69
C ALA A 56 -28.24 -16.62 5.62
N ASN A 57 -27.58 -17.16 4.61
CA ASN A 57 -26.16 -16.90 4.40
C ASN A 57 -25.96 -15.56 3.68
N ILE A 58 -24.93 -14.82 4.06
CA ILE A 58 -24.61 -13.51 3.49
C ILE A 58 -23.14 -13.51 3.11
N LEU A 59 -22.86 -13.19 1.85
CA LEU A 59 -21.52 -12.84 1.41
C LEU A 59 -21.28 -11.36 1.69
N ILE A 60 -20.28 -11.06 2.50
CA ILE A 60 -19.79 -9.71 2.73
C ILE A 60 -18.47 -9.56 1.98
N CYS A 61 -18.35 -8.55 1.13
CA CYS A 61 -17.13 -8.20 0.42
C CYS A 61 -16.67 -6.81 0.84
N LYS A 62 -15.37 -6.67 1.12
CA LYS A 62 -14.72 -5.38 1.32
C LYS A 62 -13.47 -5.29 0.45
N GLY A 63 -13.20 -4.10 -0.08
CA GLY A 63 -12.07 -3.93 -0.98
C GLY A 63 -11.91 -2.51 -1.48
N ALA A 64 -10.95 -2.36 -2.39
CA ALA A 64 -10.68 -1.10 -3.06
C ALA A 64 -11.88 -0.64 -3.91
N PHE A 65 -11.94 0.68 -4.12
CA PHE A 65 -13.09 1.36 -4.71
C PHE A 65 -13.49 0.77 -6.06
N ASP A 66 -12.58 0.78 -7.03
CA ASP A 66 -12.85 0.35 -8.40
C ASP A 66 -13.29 -1.12 -8.44
N GLU A 67 -12.61 -1.98 -7.67
CA GLU A 67 -12.80 -3.43 -7.70
C GLU A 67 -14.11 -3.88 -7.08
N VAL A 68 -14.60 -3.22 -6.02
CA VAL A 68 -15.89 -3.54 -5.41
C VAL A 68 -17.04 -2.88 -6.15
N LEU A 69 -16.85 -1.64 -6.63
CA LEU A 69 -17.86 -0.93 -7.42
C LEU A 69 -18.26 -1.70 -8.69
N ALA A 70 -17.29 -2.35 -9.33
CA ALA A 70 -17.51 -3.19 -10.51
C ALA A 70 -18.41 -4.42 -10.23
N LEU A 71 -18.48 -4.88 -8.97
CA LEU A 71 -19.31 -6.04 -8.59
C LEU A 71 -20.73 -5.66 -8.19
N CYS A 72 -20.96 -4.38 -7.89
CA CYS A 72 -22.23 -3.91 -7.36
C CYS A 72 -23.23 -3.65 -8.49
N SER A 73 -24.42 -4.25 -8.40
CA SER A 73 -25.55 -3.98 -9.30
C SER A 73 -26.61 -3.09 -8.65
N SER A 74 -26.64 -3.07 -7.31
CA SER A 74 -27.61 -2.34 -6.51
C SER A 74 -26.91 -1.65 -5.34
N MET A 75 -27.59 -0.70 -4.69
CA MET A 75 -27.07 -0.01 -3.51
C MET A 75 -28.15 0.11 -2.44
N ARG A 76 -27.73 0.25 -1.19
CA ARG A 76 -28.65 0.51 -0.07
C ARG A 76 -28.85 2.01 0.11
N ALA A 77 -30.09 2.47 -0.07
CA ALA A 77 -30.49 3.86 0.13
C ALA A 77 -31.77 3.91 0.97
N GLY A 78 -31.79 4.69 2.05
CA GLY A 78 -32.99 4.81 2.89
C GLY A 78 -33.48 3.49 3.53
N GLY A 79 -32.58 2.51 3.72
CA GLY A 79 -32.93 1.18 4.20
C GLY A 79 -33.48 0.22 3.12
N GLN A 80 -33.66 0.69 1.89
CA GLN A 80 -34.12 -0.13 0.76
C GLN A 80 -32.97 -0.43 -0.22
N THR A 81 -33.10 -1.53 -0.96
CA THR A 81 -32.20 -1.87 -2.06
C THR A 81 -32.73 -1.22 -3.34
N VAL A 82 -31.95 -0.30 -3.90
CA VAL A 82 -32.26 0.40 -5.15
C VAL A 82 -31.25 0.01 -6.23
N GLN A 83 -31.64 0.15 -7.51
CA GLN A 83 -30.74 -0.06 -8.63
C GLN A 83 -29.57 0.93 -8.57
N PHE A 84 -28.37 0.45 -8.84
CA PHE A 84 -27.18 1.29 -8.79
C PHE A 84 -26.91 1.91 -10.16
N ASP A 85 -27.66 2.98 -10.42
CA ASP A 85 -27.62 3.72 -11.68
C ASP A 85 -26.31 4.51 -11.86
N GLU A 86 -26.07 4.92 -13.10
CA GLU A 86 -24.85 5.64 -13.48
C GLU A 86 -24.71 6.98 -12.74
N ARG A 87 -25.83 7.66 -12.46
CA ARG A 87 -25.84 8.89 -11.68
C ARG A 87 -25.32 8.66 -10.26
N SER A 88 -25.80 7.63 -9.57
CA SER A 88 -25.35 7.30 -8.21
C SER A 88 -23.89 6.86 -8.19
N ARG A 89 -23.44 6.13 -9.21
CA ARG A 89 -22.01 5.77 -9.39
C ARG A 89 -21.14 7.01 -9.49
N GLN A 90 -21.54 7.99 -10.29
CA GLN A 90 -20.80 9.24 -10.47
C GLN A 90 -20.74 10.07 -9.19
N VAL A 91 -21.85 10.21 -8.47
CA VAL A 91 -21.90 10.93 -7.18
C VAL A 91 -20.96 10.28 -6.16
N LEU A 92 -21.00 8.95 -6.04
CA LEU A 92 -20.09 8.23 -5.15
C LEU A 92 -18.63 8.39 -5.58
N ALA A 93 -18.33 8.29 -6.88
CA ALA A 93 -16.98 8.48 -7.40
C ALA A 93 -16.44 9.88 -7.08
N GLN A 94 -17.25 10.93 -7.20
CA GLN A 94 -16.88 12.29 -6.83
C GLN A 94 -16.59 12.43 -5.33
N GLN A 95 -17.41 11.82 -4.48
CA GLN A 95 -17.19 11.85 -3.03
C GLN A 95 -15.91 11.11 -2.62
N VAL A 96 -15.67 9.93 -3.21
CA VAL A 96 -14.44 9.16 -2.98
C VAL A 96 -13.22 9.90 -3.51
N HIS A 97 -13.34 10.56 -4.67
CA HIS A 97 -12.27 11.40 -5.19
C HIS A 97 -11.92 12.54 -4.23
N LYS A 98 -12.93 13.25 -3.69
CA LYS A 98 -12.72 14.29 -2.68
C LYS A 98 -11.98 13.75 -1.45
N LEU A 99 -12.43 12.64 -0.90
CA LEU A 99 -11.79 11.99 0.26
C LEU A 99 -10.35 11.57 -0.04
N ASN A 100 -10.08 10.98 -1.20
CA ASN A 100 -8.73 10.59 -1.61
C ASN A 100 -7.81 11.81 -1.74
N THR A 101 -8.31 12.93 -2.28
CA THR A 101 -7.54 14.19 -2.39
C THR A 101 -7.25 14.81 -1.02
N GLU A 102 -8.14 14.58 -0.04
CA GLU A 102 -7.90 14.93 1.36
C GLU A 102 -6.97 13.92 2.10
N GLY A 103 -6.52 12.86 1.41
CA GLY A 103 -5.59 11.85 1.95
C GLY A 103 -6.26 10.66 2.65
N TYR A 104 -7.58 10.54 2.59
CA TYR A 104 -8.29 9.39 3.13
C TYR A 104 -8.22 8.22 2.15
N ARG A 105 -7.85 7.05 2.66
CA ARG A 105 -8.06 5.76 1.98
C ARG A 105 -9.53 5.37 2.16
N VAL A 106 -10.15 4.92 1.07
CA VAL A 106 -11.55 4.48 1.06
C VAL A 106 -11.65 2.99 0.70
N LEU A 107 -12.41 2.25 1.49
CA LEU A 107 -12.84 0.88 1.18
C LEU A 107 -14.35 0.85 1.01
N LEU A 108 -14.83 0.17 -0.02
CA LEU A 108 -16.25 -0.12 -0.16
C LEU A 108 -16.61 -1.42 0.57
N VAL A 109 -17.84 -1.47 1.05
CA VAL A 109 -18.44 -2.66 1.65
C VAL A 109 -19.71 -2.99 0.87
N ALA A 110 -19.79 -4.21 0.36
CA ALA A 110 -20.92 -4.72 -0.38
C ALA A 110 -21.38 -6.06 0.21
N MET A 111 -22.69 -6.32 0.18
CA MET A 111 -23.29 -7.55 0.66
C MET A 111 -24.16 -8.21 -0.40
N LYS A 112 -24.23 -9.54 -0.37
CA LYS A 112 -25.12 -10.34 -1.19
C LYS A 112 -25.74 -11.45 -0.34
N PRO A 113 -27.07 -11.50 -0.21
CA PRO A 113 -27.75 -12.68 0.34
C PRO A 113 -27.48 -13.89 -0.57
N LEU A 114 -27.11 -15.02 0.02
CA LEU A 114 -26.87 -16.29 -0.67
C LEU A 114 -28.02 -17.26 -0.37
N ALA A 115 -28.48 -17.96 -1.41
CA ALA A 115 -29.39 -19.09 -1.26
C ALA A 115 -28.62 -20.33 -0.76
N LYS A 116 -29.32 -21.31 -0.19
CA LYS A 116 -28.68 -22.55 0.30
C LYS A 116 -27.95 -23.34 -0.79
N ILE A 117 -28.38 -23.21 -2.04
CA ILE A 117 -27.85 -23.90 -3.23
C ILE A 117 -26.47 -23.34 -3.63
N ASP A 118 -26.15 -22.09 -3.26
CA ASP A 118 -24.90 -21.41 -3.65
C ASP A 118 -23.66 -21.92 -2.88
N LEU A 119 -23.81 -22.90 -1.98
CA LEU A 119 -22.73 -23.42 -1.12
C LEU A 119 -22.23 -24.81 -1.51
N ASP A 120 -22.91 -25.51 -2.43
CA ASP A 120 -22.56 -26.88 -2.80
C ASP A 120 -21.39 -26.95 -3.80
N ASP A 121 -21.07 -25.84 -4.48
CA ASP A 121 -19.86 -25.72 -5.29
C ASP A 121 -18.66 -25.33 -4.42
N GLU A 122 -17.83 -26.33 -4.06
CA GLU A 122 -16.69 -26.14 -3.17
C GLU A 122 -15.62 -25.19 -3.73
N ASP A 123 -15.57 -24.88 -5.03
CA ASP A 123 -14.40 -24.20 -5.61
C ASP A 123 -14.55 -22.71 -5.96
N ASP A 124 -15.75 -22.16 -6.15
CA ASP A 124 -15.87 -20.86 -6.85
C ASP A 124 -16.54 -19.72 -6.06
N LEU A 125 -15.89 -19.30 -4.97
CA LEU A 125 -16.17 -18.01 -4.33
C LEU A 125 -16.08 -16.82 -5.31
N LYS A 126 -15.34 -16.93 -6.44
CA LYS A 126 -15.25 -15.85 -7.43
C LYS A 126 -16.56 -15.68 -8.21
N GLY A 127 -17.27 -16.76 -8.51
CA GLY A 127 -18.58 -16.71 -9.16
C GLY A 127 -19.65 -16.01 -8.31
N LEU A 128 -19.54 -16.13 -6.98
CA LEU A 128 -20.49 -15.54 -6.03
C LEU A 128 -20.31 -14.02 -5.85
N GLU A 129 -19.11 -13.50 -6.09
CA GLU A 129 -18.74 -12.07 -6.03
C GLU A 129 -19.28 -11.26 -7.22
N SER A 130 -20.59 -11.35 -7.49
CA SER A 130 -21.26 -10.68 -8.61
C SER A 130 -22.66 -10.20 -8.20
N HIS A 131 -23.14 -9.12 -8.81
CA HIS A 131 -24.46 -8.54 -8.53
C HIS A 131 -24.69 -8.22 -7.05
N MET A 132 -23.70 -7.62 -6.40
CA MET A 132 -23.75 -7.29 -4.97
C MET A 132 -24.55 -6.00 -4.72
N VAL A 133 -25.01 -5.84 -3.48
CA VAL A 133 -25.60 -4.59 -2.96
C VAL A 133 -24.48 -3.78 -2.31
N LEU A 134 -24.25 -2.55 -2.77
CA LEU A 134 -23.34 -1.63 -2.08
C LEU A 134 -24.00 -1.11 -0.80
N ASP A 135 -23.43 -1.44 0.36
CA ASP A 135 -23.96 -1.01 1.66
C ASP A 135 -23.35 0.31 2.15
N GLY A 136 -22.10 0.58 1.79
CA GLY A 136 -21.45 1.84 2.16
C GLY A 136 -19.94 1.85 1.94
N MET A 137 -19.30 2.83 2.54
CA MET A 137 -17.85 3.01 2.49
C MET A 137 -17.25 3.30 3.86
N ILE A 138 -16.00 2.93 4.03
CA ILE A 138 -15.19 3.19 5.22
C ILE A 138 -14.02 4.04 4.76
N SER A 139 -13.81 5.20 5.40
CA SER A 139 -12.65 6.05 5.15
C SER A 139 -11.71 6.09 6.37
N PHE A 140 -10.41 6.10 6.10
CA PHE A 140 -9.39 6.21 7.13
C PHE A 140 -8.16 6.92 6.59
N VAL A 141 -7.45 7.61 7.48
CA VAL A 141 -6.20 8.30 7.15
C VAL A 141 -5.05 7.62 7.88
N ASP A 142 -3.93 7.51 7.18
CA ASP A 142 -2.66 7.02 7.69
C ASP A 142 -1.63 8.13 7.52
N PRO A 143 -1.48 9.03 8.51
CA PRO A 143 -0.61 10.18 8.38
C PRO A 143 0.85 9.73 8.29
N PRO A 144 1.70 10.46 7.55
CA PRO A 144 3.14 10.23 7.60
C PRO A 144 3.69 10.40 9.02
N LYS A 145 4.87 9.84 9.29
CA LYS A 145 5.58 10.10 10.54
C LYS A 145 5.95 11.59 10.63
N ASP A 146 5.94 12.12 11.84
CA ASP A 146 6.16 13.56 12.10
C ASP A 146 7.55 14.03 11.61
N ASP A 147 8.55 13.14 11.63
CA ASP A 147 9.93 13.39 11.21
C ASP A 147 10.18 13.10 9.72
N ALA A 148 9.19 12.60 8.99
CA ALA A 148 9.39 12.07 7.64
C ALA A 148 9.81 13.15 6.64
N ALA A 149 9.17 14.32 6.67
CA ALA A 149 9.49 15.42 5.77
C ALA A 149 10.95 15.90 5.97
N GLN A 150 11.34 16.14 7.23
CA GLN A 150 12.69 16.55 7.57
C GLN A 150 13.73 15.48 7.16
N SER A 151 13.45 14.21 7.43
CA SER A 151 14.35 13.10 7.09
C SER A 151 14.55 12.98 5.58
N ILE A 152 13.49 13.14 4.79
CA ILE A 152 13.58 13.15 3.32
C ILE A 152 14.46 14.29 2.83
N THR A 153 14.30 15.49 3.40
CA THR A 153 15.13 16.66 3.06
C THR A 153 16.60 16.42 3.39
N GLN A 154 16.90 15.83 4.55
CA GLN A 154 18.26 15.48 4.94
C GLN A 154 18.87 14.38 4.03
N LEU A 155 18.10 13.34 3.68
CA LEU A 155 18.54 12.31 2.74
C LEU A 155 18.87 12.92 1.36
N LYS A 156 18.02 13.82 0.85
CA LYS A 156 18.29 14.57 -0.39
C LYS A 156 19.58 15.39 -0.29
N ALA A 157 19.82 16.07 0.82
CA ALA A 157 21.06 16.83 1.06
C ALA A 157 22.31 15.92 1.10
N LEU A 158 22.16 14.66 1.50
CA LEU A 158 23.19 13.63 1.43
C LEU A 158 23.34 13.00 0.03
N GLY A 159 22.58 13.45 -0.96
CA GLY A 159 22.58 12.89 -2.33
C GLY A 159 21.85 11.56 -2.44
N VAL A 160 20.97 11.23 -1.49
CA VAL A 160 20.10 10.04 -1.53
C VAL A 160 18.75 10.43 -2.10
N GLU A 161 18.39 9.86 -3.24
CA GLU A 161 17.08 10.07 -3.84
C GLU A 161 16.03 9.16 -3.17
N VAL A 162 14.90 9.75 -2.78
CA VAL A 162 13.78 9.02 -2.16
C VAL A 162 12.66 8.82 -3.19
N LYS A 163 12.27 7.57 -3.40
CA LYS A 163 11.12 7.18 -4.25
C LYS A 163 10.06 6.48 -3.40
N ILE A 164 8.79 6.71 -3.71
CA ILE A 164 7.64 6.15 -2.96
C ILE A 164 6.97 5.03 -3.77
N LEU A 165 6.92 3.83 -3.21
CA LEU A 165 6.29 2.65 -3.82
C LEU A 165 5.09 2.20 -2.97
N THR A 166 3.87 2.45 -3.42
CA THR A 166 2.64 2.17 -2.67
C THR A 166 1.59 1.39 -3.48
N GLY A 167 0.78 0.61 -2.76
CA GLY A 167 -0.43 -0.03 -3.29
C GLY A 167 -1.66 0.89 -3.29
N ASP A 168 -1.54 2.09 -2.69
CA ASP A 168 -2.62 3.08 -2.64
C ASP A 168 -2.97 3.66 -4.01
N THR A 169 -4.10 4.36 -4.08
CA THR A 169 -4.47 5.13 -5.26
C THR A 169 -3.48 6.27 -5.50
N LEU A 170 -3.34 6.68 -6.77
CA LEU A 170 -2.45 7.76 -7.14
C LEU A 170 -2.76 9.07 -6.40
N ALA A 171 -4.05 9.39 -6.22
CA ALA A 171 -4.48 10.60 -5.52
C ALA A 171 -3.99 10.62 -4.05
N VAL A 172 -4.13 9.49 -3.32
CA VAL A 172 -3.66 9.38 -1.94
C VAL A 172 -2.13 9.47 -1.88
N ALA A 173 -1.43 8.76 -2.77
CA ALA A 173 0.02 8.78 -2.84
C ALA A 173 0.57 10.19 -3.09
N LEU A 174 0.02 10.91 -4.07
CA LEU A 174 0.41 12.29 -4.37
C LEU A 174 0.14 13.24 -3.20
N ASN A 175 -0.98 13.07 -2.50
CA ASN A 175 -1.27 13.88 -1.32
C ASN A 175 -0.24 13.69 -0.21
N VAL A 176 0.13 12.43 0.08
CA VAL A 176 1.20 12.12 1.05
C VAL A 176 2.53 12.71 0.58
N CYS A 177 2.90 12.53 -0.69
CA CYS A 177 4.16 13.07 -1.21
C CYS A 177 4.24 14.61 -1.16
N ARG A 178 3.11 15.31 -1.38
CA ARG A 178 3.03 16.77 -1.21
C ARG A 178 3.19 17.18 0.25
N SER A 179 2.56 16.45 1.17
CA SER A 179 2.71 16.72 2.62
C SER A 179 4.14 16.48 3.13
N LEU A 180 4.92 15.68 2.40
CA LEU A 180 6.32 15.36 2.69
C LEU A 180 7.32 16.25 1.93
N GLU A 181 6.84 17.24 1.15
CA GLU A 181 7.68 18.09 0.30
C GLU A 181 8.57 17.28 -0.67
N LEU A 182 8.13 16.06 -1.01
CA LEU A 182 8.85 15.20 -1.94
C LEU A 182 8.68 15.70 -3.38
N LEU A 183 7.50 16.24 -3.67
CA LEU A 183 7.13 16.91 -4.91
C LEU A 183 7.04 18.42 -4.62
N SER A 184 7.86 19.22 -5.30
CA SER A 184 7.79 20.68 -5.22
C SER A 184 6.54 21.18 -5.95
N GLN A 185 5.89 22.23 -5.42
CA GLN A 185 4.71 22.83 -6.05
C GLN A 185 5.04 23.49 -7.41
N ASP A 186 6.31 23.85 -7.62
CA ASP A 186 6.80 24.56 -8.81
C ASP A 186 7.38 23.62 -9.90
N GLU A 187 7.60 22.33 -9.62
CA GLU A 187 8.00 21.34 -10.65
C GLU A 187 6.80 20.80 -11.44
N ALA A 188 5.75 21.62 -11.58
CA ALA A 188 4.69 21.43 -12.57
C ALA A 188 5.11 21.91 -13.97
N ALA A 189 6.42 22.03 -14.23
CA ALA A 189 6.97 22.22 -15.56
C ALA A 189 6.97 20.88 -16.32
N GLU A 190 5.85 20.63 -16.99
CA GLU A 190 5.73 19.97 -18.29
C GLU A 190 6.99 19.27 -18.86
N SER A 191 7.30 18.04 -18.44
CA SER A 191 7.82 16.96 -19.34
C SER A 191 8.30 15.67 -18.65
N GLU A 192 8.51 15.63 -17.34
CA GLU A 192 8.94 14.38 -16.67
C GLU A 192 7.80 13.70 -15.92
N VAL A 193 7.61 12.39 -16.15
CA VAL A 193 6.59 11.57 -15.47
C VAL A 193 6.97 11.41 -14.00
N GLN A 194 6.55 12.35 -13.15
CA GLN A 194 6.84 12.32 -11.71
C GLN A 194 6.12 11.19 -10.98
N SER A 195 5.05 10.66 -11.56
CA SER A 195 4.26 9.59 -10.97
C SER A 195 3.69 8.62 -12.00
N ILE A 196 3.68 7.33 -11.69
CA ILE A 196 3.08 6.28 -12.53
C ILE A 196 2.25 5.32 -11.69
N THR A 197 1.24 4.70 -12.32
CA THR A 197 0.43 3.65 -11.68
C THR A 197 0.88 2.27 -12.12
N GLY A 198 0.70 1.25 -11.28
CA GLY A 198 1.01 -0.15 -11.60
C GLY A 198 0.45 -0.61 -12.96
N PRO A 199 -0.82 -0.34 -13.31
CA PRO A 199 -1.36 -0.68 -14.62
C PRO A 199 -0.65 0.00 -15.79
N ASN A 200 -0.24 1.26 -15.65
CA ASN A 200 0.49 1.97 -16.70
C ASN A 200 1.96 1.50 -16.77
N LEU A 201 2.56 1.21 -15.62
CA LEU A 201 3.91 0.65 -15.54
C LEU A 201 3.97 -0.73 -16.22
N ALA A 202 2.93 -1.55 -16.07
CA ALA A 202 2.82 -2.86 -16.71
C ALA A 202 2.86 -2.81 -18.23
N GLN A 203 2.34 -1.73 -18.84
CA GLN A 203 2.38 -1.55 -20.29
C GLN A 203 3.79 -1.26 -20.81
N LEU A 204 4.68 -0.79 -19.94
CA LEU A 204 6.07 -0.46 -20.27
C LEU A 204 7.02 -1.61 -19.97
N GLU A 205 6.62 -2.65 -19.23
CA GLU A 205 7.52 -3.73 -18.78
C GLU A 205 8.27 -4.44 -19.91
N ALA A 206 7.70 -4.45 -21.12
CA ALA A 206 8.30 -5.05 -22.32
C ALA A 206 9.02 -4.04 -23.23
N THR A 207 9.18 -2.79 -22.82
CA THR A 207 9.78 -1.71 -23.61
C THR A 207 11.08 -1.20 -22.98
N ASP A 208 11.95 -0.63 -23.80
CA ASP A 208 13.20 0.01 -23.33
C ASP A 208 12.92 1.28 -22.49
N GLU A 209 11.68 1.77 -22.51
CA GLU A 209 11.25 2.95 -21.75
C GLU A 209 11.07 2.65 -20.26
N PHE A 210 10.88 1.38 -19.88
CA PHE A 210 10.68 0.98 -18.48
C PHE A 210 11.77 1.52 -17.55
N ASP A 211 13.03 1.27 -17.90
CA ASP A 211 14.19 1.64 -17.07
C ASP A 211 14.31 3.18 -16.97
N GLN A 212 13.97 3.93 -18.02
CA GLN A 212 13.99 5.40 -18.01
C GLN A 212 12.88 5.99 -17.17
N VAL A 213 11.67 5.43 -17.26
CA VAL A 213 10.53 5.85 -16.44
C VAL A 213 10.79 5.54 -14.97
N VAL A 214 11.30 4.34 -14.65
CA VAL A 214 11.66 3.99 -13.27
C VAL A 214 12.70 4.95 -12.69
N LYS A 215 13.68 5.35 -13.50
CA LYS A 215 14.72 6.29 -13.08
C LYS A 215 14.19 7.70 -12.80
N SER A 216 13.35 8.24 -13.67
CA SER A 216 12.79 9.60 -13.56
C SER A 216 11.64 9.71 -12.55
N CYS A 217 10.86 8.65 -12.36
CA CYS A 217 9.66 8.69 -11.57
C CYS A 217 9.95 8.68 -10.05
N LYS A 218 9.26 9.53 -9.30
CA LYS A 218 9.37 9.63 -7.83
C LYS A 218 8.28 8.85 -7.11
N VAL A 219 7.10 8.69 -7.72
CA VAL A 219 5.90 8.12 -7.06
C VAL A 219 5.28 6.99 -7.89
N PHE A 220 5.25 5.79 -7.33
CA PHE A 220 4.62 4.63 -7.93
C PHE A 220 3.41 4.22 -7.10
N ALA A 221 2.22 4.30 -7.69
CA ALA A 221 0.96 4.02 -7.03
C ALA A 221 0.27 2.77 -7.60
N LYS A 222 -0.66 2.17 -6.85
CA LYS A 222 -1.37 0.94 -7.23
C LYS A 222 -0.42 -0.21 -7.65
N LEU A 223 0.79 -0.27 -7.08
CA LEU A 223 1.74 -1.34 -7.41
C LEU A 223 1.35 -2.68 -6.80
N THR A 224 1.56 -3.75 -7.56
CA THR A 224 1.56 -5.12 -7.01
C THR A 224 2.89 -5.41 -6.29
N PRO A 225 2.94 -6.42 -5.39
CA PRO A 225 4.20 -6.83 -4.75
C PRO A 225 5.33 -7.15 -5.74
N ASN A 226 4.99 -7.82 -6.85
CA ASN A 226 5.94 -8.14 -7.92
C ASN A 226 6.48 -6.87 -8.59
N GLN A 227 5.60 -5.91 -8.90
CA GLN A 227 6.01 -4.64 -9.51
C GLN A 227 6.93 -3.82 -8.61
N LYS A 228 6.72 -3.84 -7.28
CA LYS A 228 7.68 -3.21 -6.35
C LYS A 228 9.08 -3.82 -6.49
N GLY A 229 9.16 -5.15 -6.59
CA GLY A 229 10.41 -5.86 -6.84
C GLY A 229 11.06 -5.48 -8.17
N MET A 230 10.27 -5.35 -9.23
CA MET A 230 10.76 -4.96 -10.55
C MET A 230 11.36 -3.53 -10.56
N VAL A 231 10.70 -2.58 -9.89
CA VAL A 231 11.23 -1.21 -9.74
C VAL A 231 12.59 -1.23 -9.04
N VAL A 232 12.71 -1.98 -7.93
CA VAL A 232 14.00 -2.12 -7.22
C VAL A 232 15.06 -2.78 -8.11
N ALA A 233 14.72 -3.85 -8.82
CA ALA A 233 15.65 -4.55 -9.71
C ALA A 233 16.16 -3.65 -10.86
N SER A 234 15.28 -2.83 -11.44
CA SER A 234 15.66 -1.87 -12.49
C SER A 234 16.63 -0.80 -11.99
N LEU A 235 16.39 -0.23 -10.80
CA LEU A 235 17.31 0.74 -10.19
C LEU A 235 18.69 0.13 -9.91
N ARG A 236 18.73 -1.11 -9.42
CA ARG A 236 20.00 -1.84 -9.20
C ARG A 236 20.72 -2.16 -10.49
N LYS A 237 20.00 -2.59 -11.54
CA LYS A 237 20.55 -2.81 -12.88
C LYS A 237 21.18 -1.53 -13.44
N ALA A 238 20.62 -0.37 -13.13
CA ALA A 238 21.18 0.95 -13.45
C ALA A 238 22.36 1.37 -12.54
N SER A 239 22.95 0.43 -11.77
CA SER A 239 24.09 0.64 -10.87
C SER A 239 23.84 1.60 -9.71
N HIS A 240 22.58 1.83 -9.33
CA HIS A 240 22.26 2.51 -8.08
C HIS A 240 22.37 1.52 -6.90
N CYS A 241 22.89 1.99 -5.77
CA CYS A 241 22.78 1.30 -4.48
C CYS A 241 21.39 1.60 -3.91
N VAL A 242 20.55 0.57 -3.74
CA VAL A 242 19.14 0.71 -3.41
C VAL A 242 18.88 0.19 -1.99
N GLY A 243 18.44 1.08 -1.10
CA GLY A 243 17.84 0.71 0.18
C GLY A 243 16.31 0.68 0.05
N MET A 244 15.66 -0.38 0.55
CA MET A 244 14.19 -0.51 0.54
C MET A 244 13.66 -0.49 1.97
N LEU A 245 12.72 0.41 2.29
CA LEU A 245 12.00 0.41 3.56
C LEU A 245 10.60 -0.18 3.37
N GLY A 246 10.25 -1.21 4.15
CA GLY A 246 8.94 -1.87 4.09
C GLY A 246 8.49 -2.49 5.40
N ASP A 247 7.19 -2.45 5.67
CA ASP A 247 6.59 -2.96 6.91
C ASP A 247 5.62 -4.14 6.67
N GLY A 248 5.32 -4.45 5.41
CA GLY A 248 4.32 -5.43 5.04
C GLY A 248 4.86 -6.62 4.26
N ILE A 249 4.03 -7.67 4.19
CA ILE A 249 4.26 -8.85 3.34
C ILE A 249 4.44 -8.42 1.86
N ASN A 250 3.79 -7.32 1.47
CA ASN A 250 3.82 -6.75 0.12
C ASN A 250 5.23 -6.31 -0.31
N ASP A 251 6.10 -6.03 0.65
CA ASP A 251 7.41 -5.45 0.38
C ASP A 251 8.51 -6.50 0.35
N CYS A 252 8.23 -7.76 0.71
CA CYS A 252 9.24 -8.82 0.83
C CYS A 252 10.09 -9.03 -0.43
N ILE A 253 9.49 -8.98 -1.61
CA ILE A 253 10.21 -9.14 -2.88
C ILE A 253 11.17 -7.96 -3.09
N ALA A 254 10.69 -6.74 -2.83
CA ALA A 254 11.49 -5.52 -2.93
C ALA A 254 12.59 -5.45 -1.86
N LEU A 255 12.30 -5.85 -0.62
CA LEU A 255 13.25 -5.91 0.49
C LEU A 255 14.42 -6.84 0.15
N ARG A 256 14.12 -8.10 -0.21
CA ARG A 256 15.16 -9.07 -0.62
C ARG A 256 15.86 -8.73 -1.93
N GLY A 257 15.18 -8.00 -2.80
CA GLY A 257 15.71 -7.56 -4.08
C GLY A 257 16.61 -6.34 -3.98
N SER A 258 16.60 -5.62 -2.85
CA SER A 258 17.40 -4.42 -2.62
C SER A 258 18.84 -4.75 -2.16
N ASP A 259 19.73 -3.75 -2.13
CA ASP A 259 21.07 -3.93 -1.56
C ASP A 259 21.04 -3.90 -0.03
N VAL A 260 20.07 -3.17 0.54
CA VAL A 260 19.76 -3.18 1.98
C VAL A 260 18.25 -3.09 2.19
N GLY A 261 17.65 -4.20 2.63
CA GLY A 261 16.26 -4.26 3.05
C GLY A 261 16.10 -3.80 4.51
N ILE A 262 15.23 -2.83 4.75
CA ILE A 262 14.97 -2.24 6.06
C ILE A 262 13.51 -2.47 6.42
N SER A 263 13.26 -3.07 7.58
CA SER A 263 11.92 -3.15 8.18
C SER A 263 11.84 -2.38 9.49
N VAL A 264 10.63 -2.27 10.03
CA VAL A 264 10.37 -1.62 11.32
C VAL A 264 9.92 -2.66 12.32
N ASP A 265 10.20 -2.46 13.61
CA ASP A 265 9.83 -3.44 14.64
C ASP A 265 8.31 -3.71 14.70
N SER A 266 7.49 -2.69 14.40
CA SER A 266 6.04 -2.81 14.30
C SER A 266 5.53 -3.48 13.01
N GLY A 267 6.43 -3.86 12.10
CA GLY A 267 6.12 -4.49 10.83
C GLY A 267 5.63 -5.92 10.99
N ALA A 268 5.08 -6.48 9.91
CA ALA A 268 4.69 -7.88 9.85
C ALA A 268 5.91 -8.78 10.10
N GLY A 269 5.73 -9.92 10.78
CA GLY A 269 6.83 -10.87 11.05
C GLY A 269 7.57 -11.26 9.79
N VAL A 270 6.82 -11.57 8.71
CA VAL A 270 7.40 -11.90 7.40
C VAL A 270 8.22 -10.74 6.81
N ALA A 271 7.83 -9.48 7.02
CA ALA A 271 8.60 -8.34 6.53
C ALA A 271 9.95 -8.22 7.26
N LYS A 272 9.97 -8.51 8.57
CA LYS A 272 11.20 -8.55 9.38
C LYS A 272 12.12 -9.69 8.95
N ASP A 273 11.57 -10.86 8.64
CA ASP A 273 12.33 -12.01 8.12
C ASP A 273 12.88 -11.77 6.70
N CYS A 274 12.30 -10.82 5.95
CA CYS A 274 12.73 -10.44 4.61
C CYS A 274 13.77 -9.31 4.60
N ALA A 275 14.02 -8.64 5.72
CA ALA A 275 14.88 -7.47 5.82
C ALA A 275 16.26 -7.81 6.40
N ASP A 276 17.28 -7.06 6.00
CA ASP A 276 18.64 -7.14 6.53
C ASP A 276 18.77 -6.37 7.84
N LEU A 277 17.99 -5.28 7.98
CA LEU A 277 17.97 -4.40 9.15
C LEU A 277 16.54 -4.23 9.67
N VAL A 278 16.38 -4.19 10.99
CA VAL A 278 15.10 -3.88 11.65
C VAL A 278 15.28 -2.64 12.53
N LEU A 279 14.57 -1.58 12.19
CA LEU A 279 14.53 -0.34 12.98
C LEU A 279 13.71 -0.57 14.25
N THR A 280 14.39 -0.51 15.39
CA THR A 280 13.80 -0.61 16.72
C THR A 280 13.20 0.72 17.18
N GLU A 281 13.77 1.83 16.72
CA GLU A 281 13.33 3.18 17.06
C GLU A 281 12.24 3.71 16.12
N LYS A 282 11.45 4.65 16.66
CA LYS A 282 10.34 5.25 15.93
C LYS A 282 10.81 6.51 15.21
N GLY A 283 11.28 6.34 13.98
CA GLY A 283 11.65 7.47 13.14
C GLY A 283 12.16 7.03 11.77
N LEU A 284 12.32 7.98 10.86
CA LEU A 284 13.10 7.89 9.63
C LEU A 284 14.44 8.65 9.77
N ASP A 285 14.58 9.50 10.78
CA ASP A 285 15.83 10.17 11.17
C ASP A 285 16.99 9.18 11.37
N ILE A 286 16.71 8.03 11.97
CA ILE A 286 17.69 6.94 12.16
C ILE A 286 18.30 6.45 10.84
N ILE A 287 17.59 6.56 9.72
CA ILE A 287 18.09 6.18 8.40
C ILE A 287 19.13 7.21 7.92
N VAL A 288 18.89 8.50 8.19
CA VAL A 288 19.84 9.59 7.88
C VAL A 288 21.15 9.37 8.63
N ASP A 289 21.06 9.05 9.91
CA ASP A 289 22.21 8.76 10.76
C ASP A 289 22.94 7.50 10.27
N SER A 290 22.19 6.45 9.92
CA SER A 290 22.74 5.20 9.39
C SER A 290 23.55 5.43 8.10
N VAL A 291 23.06 6.27 7.19
CA VAL A 291 23.79 6.63 5.96
C VAL A 291 25.07 7.39 6.29
N THR A 292 25.00 8.34 7.22
CA THR A 292 26.16 9.16 7.62
C THR A 292 27.24 8.31 8.28
N VAL A 293 26.86 7.53 9.29
CA VAL A 293 27.77 6.63 10.01
C VAL A 293 28.33 5.55 9.07
N GLY A 294 27.50 5.01 8.17
CA GLY A 294 27.93 4.04 7.17
C GLY A 294 29.03 4.59 6.24
N ARG A 295 28.88 5.83 5.76
CA ARG A 295 29.91 6.49 4.92
C ARG A 295 31.21 6.73 5.67
N VAL A 296 31.15 7.19 6.93
CA VAL A 296 32.33 7.38 7.78
C VAL A 296 33.05 6.04 8.01
N THR A 297 32.30 5.00 8.36
CA THR A 297 32.84 3.66 8.62
C THR A 297 33.49 3.06 7.36
N HIS A 298 32.88 3.25 6.20
CA HIS A 298 33.44 2.80 4.93
C HIS A 298 34.77 3.51 4.62
N GLY A 299 34.82 4.84 4.79
CA GLY A 299 36.04 5.63 4.62
C GLY A 299 37.19 5.12 5.50
N ASN A 300 36.92 4.97 6.81
CA ASN A 300 37.90 4.45 7.77
C ASN A 300 38.39 3.05 7.36
N THR A 301 37.48 2.17 6.94
CA THR A 301 37.84 0.79 6.53
C THR A 301 38.79 0.80 5.34
N ILE A 302 38.52 1.63 4.33
CA ILE A 302 39.39 1.76 3.15
C ILE A 302 40.77 2.32 3.53
N GLU A 303 40.83 3.29 4.46
CA GLU A 303 42.11 3.81 4.95
C GLU A 303 42.94 2.74 5.66
N TYR A 304 42.32 1.93 6.54
CA TYR A 304 43.01 0.81 7.20
C TYR A 304 43.50 -0.23 6.20
N ILE A 305 42.69 -0.61 5.20
CA ILE A 305 43.10 -1.55 4.16
C ILE A 305 44.31 -1.02 3.38
N LYS A 306 44.28 0.26 2.98
CA LYS A 306 45.41 0.91 2.28
C LYS A 306 46.67 0.89 3.13
N MET A 307 46.58 1.25 4.41
CA MET A 307 47.73 1.25 5.32
C MET A 307 48.35 -0.14 5.46
N VAL A 308 47.53 -1.18 5.66
CA VAL A 308 47.98 -2.57 5.77
C VAL A 308 48.59 -3.06 4.46
N ALA A 309 47.95 -2.77 3.32
CA ALA A 309 48.47 -3.15 2.00
C ALA A 309 49.82 -2.48 1.71
N SER A 310 49.99 -1.19 2.02
CA SER A 310 51.25 -0.47 1.87
C SER A 310 52.35 -1.04 2.78
N SER A 311 52.03 -1.38 4.03
CA SER A 311 52.98 -2.00 4.95
C SER A 311 53.43 -3.38 4.44
N ASN A 312 52.50 -4.21 3.97
CA ASN A 312 52.83 -5.53 3.43
C ASN A 312 53.65 -5.44 2.14
N PHE A 313 53.33 -4.50 1.25
CA PHE A 313 54.12 -4.26 0.05
C PHE A 313 55.55 -3.86 0.42
N GLY A 314 55.72 -2.92 1.36
CA GLY A 314 57.05 -2.53 1.84
C GLY A 314 57.88 -3.68 2.44
N ASN A 315 57.24 -4.66 3.07
CA ASN A 315 57.91 -5.84 3.62
C ASN A 315 58.30 -6.89 2.56
N VAL A 316 57.66 -6.92 1.40
CA VAL A 316 57.96 -7.92 0.34
C VAL A 316 59.18 -7.53 -0.50
N PHE A 317 59.50 -6.23 -0.62
CA PHE A 317 60.65 -5.73 -1.39
C PHE A 317 61.88 -5.42 -0.54
N ARG A 318 61.92 -5.94 0.70
CA ARG A 318 63.05 -5.82 1.62
C ARG A 318 63.70 -7.18 1.82
#